data_AF-A0A5E4EPT6-F1
#
_entry.id   AF-A0A5E4EPT6-F1
#
_cell.length_a   1.000
_cell.length_b   1.000
_cell.length_c   1.000
_cell.angle_alpha   90.00
_cell.angle_beta   90.00
_cell.angle_gamma   90.00
#
_symmetry.space_group_name_H-M   'P 1'
#
loop_
_entity.id
_entity.type
_entity.pdbx_description
1 polymer ?
#
loop_
_entity_poly.entity_id
_entity_poly.type
_entity_poly.pdbx_seq_one_letter_code
_entity_poly.pdbx_strand_id
1 'polypeptide(L)'
;MDHPETFFYSSLLPQPNQALKQQLIVYATREILEGRIPYPEQLRPRILSDVIQLLDQYPSLGLTRRRFQPEEPAVLVVRGTIPIFYTNRVYKIPVEIWVPHSYPTSPPRACVTLDDQNATAIKLRHPYVDARRGGLINVPHMLDWHSERTLVVLVTTMCECFSRDPPLRAGPGPPPLPPSPPQPQPQPPHVQERQRQELEEERHRQEQVMQRQEGGRQQQAQERRSSSLWYSLMRRLAFLCIVCMLFSITTCSWSTFTLAVLVLGFALLW
;
A
#
# COMPACT_ATOMS: atom_id res chain seq x y z
N MET A 1 -37.16 -32.47 2.63
CA MET A 1 -36.03 -33.23 3.18
C MET A 1 -35.18 -32.24 3.94
N ASP A 2 -35.46 -32.09 5.23
CA ASP A 2 -34.71 -31.21 6.11
C ASP A 2 -33.34 -31.83 6.39
N HIS A 3 -32.27 -31.18 5.92
CA HIS A 3 -30.92 -31.65 6.20
C HIS A 3 -30.60 -31.41 7.68
N PRO A 4 -30.31 -32.45 8.49
CA PRO A 4 -30.08 -32.33 9.93
C PRO A 4 -28.83 -31.50 10.26
N GLU A 5 -27.97 -31.24 9.29
CA GLU A 5 -26.76 -30.45 9.48
C GLU A 5 -27.05 -28.95 9.69
N THR A 6 -28.10 -28.40 9.07
CA THR A 6 -28.48 -26.98 9.20
C THR A 6 -28.78 -26.58 10.65
N PHE A 7 -29.41 -27.49 11.41
CA PHE A 7 -29.69 -27.30 12.83
C PHE A 7 -28.42 -27.31 13.68
N PHE A 8 -27.47 -28.19 13.38
CA PHE A 8 -26.18 -28.25 14.09
C PHE A 8 -25.35 -26.97 13.84
N TYR A 9 -25.39 -26.42 12.62
CA TYR A 9 -24.66 -25.20 12.27
C TYR A 9 -25.20 -23.95 13.00
N SER A 10 -26.51 -23.85 13.20
CA SER A 10 -27.10 -22.73 13.96
C SER A 10 -26.70 -22.73 15.44
N SER A 11 -26.31 -23.89 15.98
CA SER A 11 -25.94 -24.08 17.39
C SER A 11 -24.52 -23.61 17.74
N LEU A 12 -23.64 -23.53 16.72
CA LEU A 12 -22.21 -23.25 16.89
C LEU A 12 -21.83 -21.77 16.63
N LEU A 13 -22.79 -20.97 16.17
CA LEU A 13 -22.63 -19.52 16.03
C LEU A 13 -23.05 -18.82 17.33
N PRO A 14 -22.43 -17.68 17.70
CA PRO A 14 -22.93 -16.86 18.80
C PRO A 14 -24.42 -16.57 18.56
N GLN A 15 -25.27 -16.87 19.55
CA GLN A 15 -26.70 -16.59 19.49
C GLN A 15 -26.89 -15.14 19.02
N PRO A 16 -27.73 -14.89 17.99
CA PRO A 16 -28.00 -13.54 17.55
C PRO A 16 -28.44 -12.70 18.75
N ASN A 17 -27.82 -11.54 18.92
CA ASN A 17 -28.36 -10.53 19.83
C ASN A 17 -29.80 -10.24 19.36
N GLN A 18 -30.79 -10.71 20.10
CA GLN A 18 -32.20 -10.57 19.73
C GLN A 18 -32.54 -9.09 19.48
N ALA A 19 -31.92 -8.16 20.21
CA ALA A 19 -32.10 -6.73 19.98
C ALA A 19 -31.56 -6.30 18.60
N LEU A 20 -30.39 -6.79 18.17
CA LEU A 20 -29.86 -6.50 16.84
C LEU A 20 -30.76 -7.05 15.74
N LYS A 21 -31.30 -8.26 15.92
CA LYS A 21 -32.25 -8.86 14.98
C LYS A 21 -33.52 -8.01 14.86
N GLN A 22 -34.09 -7.55 15.97
CA GLN A 22 -35.23 -6.64 15.97
C GLN A 22 -34.89 -5.31 15.28
N GLN A 23 -33.71 -4.74 15.54
CA GLN A 23 -33.24 -3.52 14.86
C GLN A 23 -33.15 -3.71 13.34
N LEU A 24 -32.65 -4.85 12.87
CA LEU A 24 -32.57 -5.15 11.44
C LEU A 24 -33.95 -5.35 10.81
N ILE A 25 -34.91 -5.98 11.51
CA ILE A 25 -36.29 -6.14 11.03
C ILE A 25 -36.98 -4.77 10.91
N VAL A 26 -36.82 -3.91 11.93
CA VAL A 26 -37.33 -2.53 11.90
C VAL A 26 -36.69 -1.74 10.76
N TYR A 27 -35.39 -1.88 10.56
CA TYR A 27 -34.68 -1.27 9.44
C TYR A 27 -35.21 -1.77 8.08
N ALA A 28 -35.36 -3.08 7.89
CA ALA A 28 -35.90 -3.66 6.67
C ALA A 28 -37.31 -3.15 6.36
N THR A 29 -38.17 -3.12 7.38
CA THR A 29 -39.54 -2.60 7.31
C THR A 29 -39.55 -1.15 6.84
N ARG A 30 -38.70 -0.31 7.45
CA ARG A 30 -38.57 1.11 7.10
C ARG A 30 -38.02 1.33 5.69
N GLU A 31 -37.03 0.55 5.28
CA GLU A 31 -36.42 0.74 3.96
C GLU A 31 -37.32 0.22 2.82
N ILE A 32 -38.05 -0.88 3.05
CA ILE A 32 -38.88 -1.55 2.04
C ILE A 32 -40.32 -1.05 2.05
N LEU A 33 -41.02 -1.08 3.19
CA LEU A 33 -42.46 -0.76 3.25
C LEU A 33 -42.73 0.75 3.21
N GLU A 34 -41.94 1.56 3.94
CA GLU A 34 -42.09 3.04 3.91
C GLU A 34 -41.57 3.66 2.59
N GLY A 35 -41.08 2.85 1.63
CA GLY A 35 -40.75 3.30 0.28
C GLY A 35 -39.46 4.12 0.15
N ARG A 36 -38.54 4.03 1.12
CA ARG A 36 -37.22 4.68 1.02
C ARG A 36 -36.37 4.11 -0.11
N ILE A 37 -36.53 2.81 -0.34
CA ILE A 37 -36.05 2.11 -1.52
C ILE A 37 -37.26 1.99 -2.47
N PRO A 38 -37.15 2.46 -3.73
CA PRO A 38 -38.29 2.56 -4.63
C PRO A 38 -38.65 1.21 -5.27
N TYR A 39 -38.86 0.17 -4.46
CA TYR A 39 -39.40 -1.10 -4.92
C TYR A 39 -40.87 -0.96 -5.36
N PRO A 40 -41.31 -1.69 -6.41
CA PRO A 40 -42.72 -1.74 -6.80
C PRO A 40 -43.58 -2.19 -5.62
N GLU A 41 -44.69 -1.48 -5.38
CA GLU A 41 -45.51 -1.65 -4.18
C GLU A 41 -45.98 -3.09 -3.98
N GLN A 42 -46.39 -3.75 -5.08
CA GLN A 42 -46.83 -5.14 -5.09
C GLN A 42 -45.73 -6.14 -4.71
N LEU A 43 -44.45 -5.78 -4.86
CA LEU A 43 -43.31 -6.66 -4.55
C LEU A 43 -42.78 -6.46 -3.13
N ARG A 44 -43.08 -5.32 -2.49
CA ARG A 44 -42.54 -4.96 -1.16
C ARG A 44 -42.81 -6.01 -0.08
N PRO A 45 -44.04 -6.57 0.08
CA PRO A 45 -44.30 -7.59 1.11
C PRO A 45 -43.49 -8.87 0.86
N ARG A 46 -43.34 -9.26 -0.41
CA ARG A 46 -42.56 -10.44 -0.79
C ARG A 46 -41.07 -10.25 -0.47
N ILE A 47 -40.49 -9.12 -0.86
CA ILE A 47 -39.09 -8.78 -0.56
C ILE A 47 -38.86 -8.78 0.95
N LEU A 48 -39.75 -8.13 1.72
CA LEU A 48 -39.63 -8.05 3.18
C LEU A 48 -39.66 -9.44 3.81
N SER A 49 -40.59 -10.30 3.41
CA SER A 49 -40.69 -11.66 3.94
C SER A 49 -39.41 -12.46 3.68
N ASP A 50 -38.90 -12.44 2.45
CA ASP A 50 -37.69 -13.18 2.07
C ASP A 50 -36.45 -12.66 2.80
N VAL A 51 -36.36 -11.35 3.06
CA VAL A 51 -35.28 -10.73 3.84
C VAL A 51 -35.37 -11.11 5.32
N ILE A 52 -36.56 -11.08 5.93
CA ILE A 52 -36.74 -11.47 7.33
C ILE A 52 -36.36 -12.94 7.53
N GLN A 53 -36.83 -13.83 6.64
CA GLN A 53 -36.48 -15.25 6.68
C GLN A 53 -34.97 -15.47 6.54
N LEU A 54 -34.31 -14.70 5.66
CA LEU A 54 -32.87 -14.77 5.50
C LEU A 54 -32.11 -14.34 6.76
N LEU A 55 -32.50 -13.23 7.39
CA LEU A 55 -31.89 -12.74 8.63
C LEU A 55 -32.16 -13.66 9.83
N ASP A 56 -33.29 -14.37 9.82
CA ASP A 56 -33.63 -15.38 10.82
C ASP A 56 -32.65 -16.55 10.78
N GLN A 57 -32.37 -17.07 9.58
CA GLN A 57 -31.51 -18.21 9.35
C GLN A 57 -30.01 -17.88 9.39
N TYR A 58 -29.62 -16.66 8.98
CA TYR A 58 -28.21 -16.23 8.89
C TYR A 58 -27.97 -14.93 9.66
N PRO A 59 -27.81 -15.00 11.00
CA PRO A 59 -27.71 -13.83 11.86
C PRO A 59 -26.41 -13.03 11.71
N SER A 60 -25.41 -13.57 11.01
CA SER A 60 -24.17 -12.88 10.64
C SER A 60 -24.33 -11.96 9.43
N LEU A 61 -25.53 -11.90 8.84
CA LEU A 61 -25.87 -10.97 7.78
C LEU A 61 -26.47 -9.68 8.35
N GLY A 62 -26.07 -8.56 7.78
CA GLY A 62 -26.64 -7.24 8.03
C GLY A 62 -27.28 -6.67 6.78
N LEU A 63 -28.02 -5.58 6.96
CA LEU A 63 -28.66 -4.85 5.88
C LEU A 63 -28.02 -3.47 5.70
N THR A 64 -27.89 -3.07 4.45
CA THR A 64 -27.49 -1.72 4.09
C THR A 64 -28.22 -1.27 2.83
N ARG A 65 -28.28 0.04 2.61
CA ARG A 65 -28.81 0.64 1.41
C ARG A 65 -27.65 1.16 0.57
N ARG A 66 -27.57 0.75 -0.68
CA ARG A 66 -26.52 1.20 -1.62
C ARG A 66 -27.09 1.52 -2.97
N ARG A 67 -26.35 2.28 -3.79
CA ARG A 67 -26.67 2.49 -5.20
C ARG A 67 -25.66 1.71 -6.04
N PHE A 68 -26.13 1.06 -7.10
CA PHE A 68 -25.25 0.36 -8.02
C PHE A 68 -24.40 1.34 -8.83
N GLN A 69 -25.05 2.40 -9.31
CA GLN A 69 -24.43 3.58 -9.93
C GLN A 69 -24.97 4.85 -9.27
N PRO A 70 -24.25 5.98 -9.28
CA PRO A 70 -24.70 7.22 -8.62
C PRO A 70 -26.10 7.68 -9.04
N GLU A 71 -26.44 7.49 -10.31
CA GLU A 71 -27.71 7.89 -10.94
C GLU A 71 -28.83 6.87 -10.78
N GLU A 72 -28.50 5.62 -10.41
CA GLU A 72 -29.50 4.59 -10.21
C GLU A 72 -30.19 4.72 -8.84
N PRO A 73 -31.47 4.34 -8.75
CA PRO A 73 -32.14 4.23 -7.47
C PRO A 73 -31.38 3.26 -6.56
N ALA A 74 -31.39 3.58 -5.27
CA ALA A 74 -30.80 2.70 -4.28
C ALA A 74 -31.52 1.35 -4.24
N VAL A 75 -30.81 0.31 -3.83
CA VAL A 75 -31.31 -1.04 -3.58
C VAL A 75 -30.91 -1.51 -2.20
N LEU A 76 -31.61 -2.52 -1.71
CA LEU A 76 -31.25 -3.20 -0.48
C LEU A 76 -30.06 -4.13 -0.77
N VAL A 77 -29.09 -4.09 0.13
CA VAL A 77 -27.91 -4.94 0.09
C VAL A 77 -27.82 -5.69 1.40
N VAL A 78 -27.79 -7.01 1.30
CA VAL A 78 -27.49 -7.91 2.43
C VAL A 78 -26.00 -8.17 2.43
N ARG A 79 -25.29 -7.78 3.48
CA ARG A 79 -23.84 -7.93 3.59
C ARG A 79 -23.46 -8.58 4.90
N GLY A 80 -22.53 -9.52 4.87
CA GLY A 80 -22.04 -10.17 6.08
C GLY A 80 -21.24 -11.41 5.74
N THR A 81 -21.35 -12.44 6.58
CA THR A 81 -20.70 -13.73 6.32
C THR A 81 -21.71 -14.87 6.33
N ILE A 82 -21.46 -15.89 5.51
CA ILE A 82 -22.23 -17.14 5.50
C ILE A 82 -21.31 -18.29 5.98
N PRO A 83 -21.82 -19.21 6.81
CA PRO A 83 -21.05 -20.37 7.25
C PRO A 83 -20.96 -21.41 6.14
N ILE A 84 -19.79 -22.03 5.97
CA ILE A 84 -19.59 -23.20 5.12
C ILE A 84 -18.89 -24.29 5.93
N PHE A 85 -19.10 -25.55 5.58
CA PHE A 85 -18.41 -26.67 6.19
C PHE A 85 -17.41 -27.26 5.20
N TYR A 86 -16.13 -27.16 5.52
CA TYR A 86 -15.07 -27.66 4.65
C TYR A 86 -14.00 -28.35 5.49
N THR A 87 -13.56 -29.53 5.09
CA THR A 87 -12.47 -30.27 5.79
C THR A 87 -12.67 -30.36 7.31
N ASN A 88 -13.88 -30.71 7.75
CA ASN A 88 -14.27 -30.83 9.17
C ASN A 88 -14.18 -29.53 10.00
N ARG A 89 -14.18 -28.36 9.35
CA ARG A 89 -14.17 -27.05 10.02
C ARG A 89 -15.20 -26.12 9.40
N VAL A 90 -15.73 -25.23 10.23
CA VAL A 90 -16.62 -24.16 9.79
C VAL A 90 -15.78 -22.96 9.36
N TYR A 91 -15.97 -22.51 8.12
CA TYR A 91 -15.38 -21.28 7.61
C TYR A 91 -16.47 -20.22 7.40
N LYS A 92 -16.10 -18.96 7.55
CA LYS A 92 -16.99 -17.81 7.32
C LYS A 92 -16.64 -17.20 5.97
N ILE A 93 -17.56 -17.27 5.02
CA ILE A 93 -17.38 -16.69 3.70
C ILE A 93 -18.06 -15.32 3.65
N PRO A 94 -17.31 -14.23 3.54
CA PRO A 94 -17.87 -12.89 3.36
C PRO A 94 -18.59 -12.75 2.02
N VAL A 95 -19.83 -12.28 2.07
CA VAL A 95 -20.70 -12.12 0.89
C VAL A 95 -21.46 -10.80 0.92
N GLU A 96 -21.82 -10.33 -0.26
CA GLU A 96 -22.71 -9.20 -0.47
C GLU A 96 -23.75 -9.58 -1.53
N ILE A 97 -25.03 -9.39 -1.21
CA ILE A 97 -26.18 -9.76 -2.03
C ILE A 97 -27.02 -8.51 -2.28
N TRP A 98 -27.11 -8.12 -3.54
CA TRP A 98 -27.85 -6.96 -4.02
C TRP A 98 -29.23 -7.40 -4.50
N VAL A 99 -30.28 -6.82 -3.91
CA VAL A 99 -31.67 -7.16 -4.24
C VAL A 99 -32.22 -6.17 -5.28
N PRO A 100 -32.35 -6.54 -6.56
CA PRO A 100 -32.75 -5.62 -7.63
C PRO A 100 -34.23 -5.22 -7.52
N HIS A 101 -34.60 -4.12 -8.17
CA HIS A 101 -35.98 -3.62 -8.21
C HIS A 101 -36.99 -4.61 -8.82
N SER A 102 -36.51 -5.52 -9.67
CA SER A 102 -37.30 -6.56 -10.32
C SER A 102 -37.34 -7.89 -9.56
N TYR A 103 -36.76 -7.97 -8.35
CA TYR A 103 -36.91 -9.15 -7.50
C TYR A 103 -38.39 -9.35 -7.09
N PRO A 104 -38.94 -10.57 -7.14
CA PRO A 104 -38.27 -11.85 -7.36
C PRO A 104 -38.25 -12.34 -8.82
N THR A 105 -38.76 -11.58 -9.79
CA THR A 105 -38.73 -11.99 -11.20
C THR A 105 -37.31 -12.14 -11.73
N SER A 106 -36.40 -11.26 -11.31
CA SER A 106 -34.96 -11.38 -11.57
C SER A 106 -34.21 -11.89 -10.35
N PRO A 107 -33.10 -12.64 -10.54
CA PRO A 107 -32.27 -13.08 -9.44
C PRO A 107 -31.57 -11.89 -8.77
N PRO A 108 -31.30 -11.97 -7.46
CA PRO A 108 -30.39 -11.04 -6.81
C PRO A 108 -28.96 -11.22 -7.36
N ARG A 109 -28.16 -10.15 -7.29
CA ARG A 109 -26.74 -10.22 -7.65
C ARG A 109 -25.92 -10.47 -6.40
N ALA A 110 -25.15 -11.56 -6.37
CA ALA A 110 -24.33 -11.90 -5.21
C ALA A 110 -22.83 -11.92 -5.56
N CYS A 111 -21.98 -11.46 -4.63
CA CYS A 111 -20.54 -11.52 -4.76
C CYS A 111 -19.87 -11.95 -3.45
N VAL A 112 -18.71 -12.61 -3.57
CA VAL A 112 -17.79 -12.81 -2.45
C VAL A 112 -17.01 -11.51 -2.26
N THR A 113 -17.06 -10.94 -1.06
CA THR A 113 -16.31 -9.71 -0.75
C THR A 113 -15.02 -10.07 -0.05
N LEU A 114 -13.90 -9.47 -0.43
CA LEU A 114 -12.67 -9.60 0.34
C LEU A 114 -12.71 -8.63 1.53
N ASP A 115 -12.17 -9.08 2.66
CA ASP A 115 -11.90 -8.20 3.79
C ASP A 115 -10.43 -7.83 3.73
N ASP A 116 -10.12 -6.54 3.61
CA ASP A 116 -8.74 -6.04 3.37
C ASP A 116 -7.76 -6.47 4.47
N GLN A 117 -8.28 -6.90 5.63
CA GLN A 117 -7.52 -7.27 6.82
C GLN A 117 -6.89 -8.67 6.76
N ASN A 118 -7.46 -9.58 5.96
CA ASN A 118 -6.93 -10.93 5.81
C ASN A 118 -6.37 -11.09 4.41
N ALA A 119 -5.09 -11.46 4.31
CA ALA A 119 -4.41 -11.83 3.05
C ALA A 119 -5.09 -13.05 2.42
N THR A 120 -6.28 -12.86 1.88
CA THR A 120 -7.17 -13.85 1.31
C THR A 120 -7.51 -13.40 -0.08
N ALA A 121 -7.44 -14.33 -1.02
CA ALA A 121 -7.73 -14.05 -2.43
C ALA A 121 -8.83 -14.99 -2.90
N ILE A 122 -9.69 -14.50 -3.78
CA ILE A 122 -10.67 -15.35 -4.47
C ILE A 122 -9.90 -16.31 -5.38
N LYS A 123 -10.24 -17.61 -5.33
CA LYS A 123 -9.67 -18.62 -6.22
C LYS A 123 -9.93 -18.23 -7.67
N LEU A 124 -8.87 -18.13 -8.48
CA LEU A 124 -8.95 -17.63 -9.86
C LEU A 124 -9.79 -18.53 -10.79
N ARG A 125 -9.82 -19.84 -10.53
CA ARG A 125 -10.59 -20.83 -11.30
C ARG A 125 -11.57 -21.56 -10.38
N HIS A 126 -12.55 -20.84 -9.85
CA HIS A 126 -13.60 -21.42 -9.03
C HIS A 126 -14.87 -21.65 -9.89
N PRO A 127 -15.54 -22.82 -9.82
CA PRO A 127 -16.67 -23.15 -10.70
C PRO A 127 -17.87 -22.21 -10.54
N TYR A 128 -18.04 -21.62 -9.36
CA TYR A 128 -19.20 -20.79 -9.02
C TYR A 128 -18.86 -19.33 -8.71
N VAL A 129 -17.59 -18.93 -8.77
CA VAL A 129 -17.17 -17.56 -8.39
C VAL A 129 -16.19 -17.03 -9.41
N ASP A 130 -16.55 -15.91 -10.05
CA ASP A 130 -15.71 -15.24 -11.03
C ASP A 130 -14.85 -14.18 -10.32
N ALA A 131 -13.59 -14.53 -10.06
CA ALA A 131 -12.61 -13.63 -9.47
C ALA A 131 -12.32 -12.39 -10.34
N ARG A 132 -12.44 -12.48 -11.67
CA ARG A 132 -12.19 -11.36 -12.60
C ARG A 132 -13.35 -10.36 -12.62
N ARG A 133 -14.56 -10.82 -12.30
CA ARG A 133 -15.76 -9.97 -12.15
C ARG A 133 -16.02 -9.57 -10.70
N GLY A 134 -14.96 -9.35 -9.92
CA GLY A 134 -15.07 -8.87 -8.54
C GLY A 134 -15.73 -9.88 -7.59
N GLY A 135 -15.56 -11.18 -7.83
CA GLY A 135 -16.12 -12.23 -6.98
C GLY A 135 -17.58 -12.55 -7.24
N LEU A 136 -18.10 -12.23 -8.44
CA LEU A 136 -19.49 -12.52 -8.82
C LEU A 136 -19.78 -14.03 -8.64
N ILE A 137 -20.85 -14.33 -7.92
CA ILE A 137 -21.29 -15.69 -7.62
C ILE A 137 -22.29 -16.13 -8.69
N ASN A 138 -22.04 -17.29 -9.31
CA ASN A 138 -22.91 -17.93 -10.29
C ASN A 138 -23.14 -19.40 -9.87
N VAL A 139 -24.11 -19.62 -8.98
CA VAL A 139 -24.52 -20.97 -8.54
C VAL A 139 -25.69 -21.50 -9.39
N PRO A 140 -25.91 -22.83 -9.47
CA PRO A 140 -26.97 -23.40 -10.33
C PRO A 140 -28.35 -22.78 -10.12
N HIS A 141 -28.75 -22.52 -8.87
CA HIS A 141 -30.06 -21.91 -8.56
C HIS A 141 -30.19 -20.43 -8.97
N MET A 142 -29.07 -19.75 -9.24
CA MET A 142 -29.09 -18.40 -9.81
C MET A 142 -29.22 -18.44 -11.34
N LEU A 143 -28.75 -19.52 -11.99
CA LEU A 143 -28.85 -19.71 -13.44
C LEU A 143 -30.27 -20.14 -13.86
N ASP A 144 -30.93 -20.96 -13.04
CA ASP A 144 -32.32 -21.40 -13.22
C ASP A 144 -33.27 -20.64 -12.28
N TRP A 145 -33.15 -19.31 -12.28
CA TRP A 145 -33.93 -18.47 -11.38
C TRP A 145 -35.39 -18.31 -11.86
N HIS A 146 -36.33 -18.42 -10.91
CA HIS A 146 -37.75 -18.12 -11.12
C HIS A 146 -38.34 -17.44 -9.87
N SER A 147 -39.49 -16.77 -10.02
CA SER A 147 -40.11 -15.93 -8.99
C SER A 147 -40.43 -16.63 -7.66
N GLU A 148 -40.58 -17.95 -7.67
CA GLU A 148 -40.82 -18.74 -6.47
C GLU A 148 -39.55 -18.96 -5.62
N ARG A 149 -38.35 -18.71 -6.15
CA ARG A 149 -37.10 -18.85 -5.39
C ARG A 149 -36.94 -17.70 -4.39
N THR A 150 -36.46 -18.03 -3.19
CA THR A 150 -36.24 -17.07 -2.10
C THR A 150 -34.75 -16.80 -1.88
N LEU A 151 -34.43 -15.72 -1.16
CA LEU A 151 -33.04 -15.41 -0.78
C LEU A 151 -32.43 -16.51 0.10
N VAL A 152 -33.23 -17.16 0.96
CA VAL A 152 -32.80 -18.27 1.81
C VAL A 152 -32.31 -19.45 0.96
N VAL A 153 -33.09 -19.84 -0.05
CA VAL A 153 -32.74 -20.94 -0.95
C VAL A 153 -31.44 -20.63 -1.69
N LEU A 154 -31.26 -19.39 -2.13
CA LEU A 154 -30.03 -18.95 -2.77
C LEU A 154 -28.82 -19.09 -1.84
N VAL A 155 -28.90 -18.56 -0.61
CA VAL A 155 -27.77 -18.61 0.34
C VAL A 155 -27.48 -20.03 0.79
N THR A 156 -28.50 -20.86 0.99
CA THR A 156 -28.33 -22.29 1.28
C THR A 156 -27.57 -22.99 0.16
N THR A 157 -27.93 -22.71 -1.11
CA THR A 157 -27.23 -23.25 -2.28
C THR A 157 -25.77 -22.77 -2.35
N MET A 158 -25.49 -21.51 -1.99
CA MET A 158 -24.13 -20.99 -1.89
C MET A 158 -23.32 -21.76 -0.84
N CYS A 159 -23.89 -21.97 0.35
CA CYS A 159 -23.26 -22.74 1.42
C CYS A 159 -22.91 -24.16 0.95
N GLU A 160 -23.83 -24.86 0.28
CA GLU A 160 -23.60 -26.20 -0.26
C GLU A 160 -22.48 -26.24 -1.31
N CYS A 161 -22.52 -25.31 -2.27
CA CYS A 161 -21.51 -25.22 -3.33
C CYS A 161 -20.13 -24.92 -2.75
N PHE A 162 -20.04 -23.97 -1.81
CA PHE A 162 -18.78 -23.55 -1.19
C PHE A 162 -18.25 -24.55 -0.17
N SER A 163 -19.11 -25.39 0.41
CA SER A 163 -18.70 -26.49 1.28
C SER A 163 -17.97 -27.60 0.50
N ARG A 164 -18.25 -27.74 -0.81
CA ARG A 164 -17.52 -28.66 -1.71
C ARG A 164 -16.19 -28.07 -2.16
N ASP A 165 -16.18 -26.79 -2.54
CA ASP A 165 -14.98 -26.05 -2.92
C ASP A 165 -15.06 -24.62 -2.36
N PRO A 166 -14.26 -24.25 -1.34
CA PRO A 166 -14.32 -22.91 -0.76
C PRO A 166 -13.82 -21.86 -1.76
N PRO A 167 -14.51 -20.72 -1.94
CA PRO A 167 -14.14 -19.73 -2.95
C PRO A 167 -12.90 -18.91 -2.58
N LEU A 168 -12.52 -18.87 -1.30
CA LEU A 168 -11.36 -18.13 -0.80
C LEU A 168 -10.16 -19.05 -0.61
N ARG A 169 -9.00 -18.60 -1.07
CA ARG A 169 -7.71 -19.18 -0.72
C ARG A 169 -7.13 -18.37 0.44
N ALA A 170 -6.72 -19.05 1.51
CA ALA A 170 -5.79 -18.44 2.45
C ALA A 170 -4.54 -18.05 1.65
N GLY A 171 -4.10 -16.80 1.75
CA GLY A 171 -2.81 -16.41 1.21
C GLY A 171 -1.69 -17.26 1.82
N PRO A 172 -0.46 -17.21 1.28
CA PRO A 172 0.67 -17.67 2.06
C PRO A 172 0.54 -17.00 3.43
N GLY A 173 0.48 -17.80 4.50
CA GLY A 173 0.50 -17.25 5.86
C GLY A 173 1.69 -16.29 5.99
N PRO A 174 1.68 -15.38 6.98
CA PRO A 174 2.83 -14.54 7.23
C PRO A 174 4.08 -15.44 7.18
N PRO A 175 5.14 -15.05 6.44
CA PRO A 175 6.34 -15.86 6.34
C PRO A 175 6.73 -16.26 7.77
N PRO A 176 7.14 -17.53 8.01
CA PRO A 176 7.50 -17.98 9.34
C PRO A 176 8.41 -16.92 9.93
N LEU A 177 7.98 -16.35 11.07
CA LEU A 177 8.75 -15.32 11.77
C LEU A 177 10.18 -15.85 11.87
N PRO A 178 11.20 -15.08 11.46
CA PRO A 178 12.57 -15.49 11.70
C PRO A 178 12.70 -15.85 13.18
N PRO A 179 13.45 -16.91 13.54
CA PRO A 179 13.60 -17.33 14.92
C PRO A 179 13.92 -16.09 15.74
N SER A 180 13.08 -15.81 16.74
CA SER A 180 13.24 -14.65 17.60
C SER A 180 14.67 -14.68 18.15
N PRO A 181 15.44 -13.58 18.06
CA PRO A 181 16.75 -13.54 18.71
C PRO A 181 16.55 -13.90 20.19
N PRO A 182 17.48 -14.66 20.81
CA PRO A 182 17.35 -15.05 22.20
C PRO A 182 17.04 -13.81 23.04
N GLN A 183 15.90 -13.82 23.74
CA GLN A 183 15.54 -12.73 24.65
C GLN A 183 16.74 -12.48 25.57
N PRO A 184 17.18 -11.21 25.74
CA PRO A 184 18.24 -10.90 26.68
C PRO A 184 17.78 -11.35 28.06
N GLN A 185 18.41 -12.39 28.61
CA GLN A 185 18.36 -12.62 30.05
C GLN A 185 18.82 -11.32 30.72
N PRO A 186 18.21 -10.90 31.85
CA PRO A 186 18.68 -9.71 32.56
C PRO A 186 20.16 -9.89 32.90
N GLN A 187 21.02 -9.20 32.14
CA GLN A 187 22.45 -9.27 32.31
C GLN A 187 22.81 -8.53 33.60
N PRO A 188 23.77 -9.05 34.39
CA PRO A 188 24.18 -8.39 35.62
C PRO A 188 24.70 -6.97 35.33
N PRO A 189 24.42 -5.96 36.20
CA PRO A 189 24.64 -4.54 35.92
C PRO A 189 26.04 -4.17 35.40
N HIS A 190 27.06 -4.92 35.83
CA HIS A 190 28.46 -4.70 35.46
C HIS A 190 28.76 -4.92 33.96
N VAL A 191 27.98 -5.75 33.25
CA VAL A 191 28.17 -5.98 31.82
C VAL A 191 27.65 -4.79 31.01
N GLN A 192 26.56 -4.18 31.47
CA GLN A 192 25.90 -3.09 30.78
C GLN A 192 26.66 -1.76 30.94
N GLU A 193 27.29 -1.52 32.10
CA GLU A 193 28.21 -0.39 32.30
C GLU A 193 29.44 -0.50 31.40
N ARG A 194 30.02 -1.69 31.27
CA ARG A 194 31.20 -1.91 30.42
C ARG A 194 30.90 -1.63 28.93
N GLN A 195 29.75 -2.10 28.44
CA GLN A 195 29.32 -1.83 27.06
C GLN A 195 29.08 -0.34 26.81
N ARG A 196 28.54 0.40 27.79
CA ARG A 196 28.39 1.87 27.67
C ARG A 196 29.74 2.57 27.58
N GLN A 197 30.71 2.16 28.41
CA GLN A 197 32.06 2.70 28.38
C GLN A 197 32.76 2.42 27.06
N GLU A 198 32.66 1.20 26.54
CA GLU A 198 33.24 0.82 25.23
C GLU A 198 32.64 1.65 24.09
N LEU A 199 31.34 1.92 24.12
CA LEU A 199 30.65 2.70 23.08
C LEU A 199 31.02 4.19 23.15
N GLU A 200 31.19 4.74 24.36
CA GLU A 200 31.69 6.10 24.56
C GLU A 200 33.15 6.24 24.13
N GLU A 201 33.99 5.24 24.43
CA GLU A 201 35.39 5.21 24.01
C GLU A 201 35.51 5.11 22.49
N GLU A 202 34.69 4.29 21.83
CA GLU A 202 34.68 4.16 20.38
C GLU A 202 34.18 5.45 19.70
N ARG A 203 33.18 6.12 20.29
CA ARG A 203 32.75 7.45 19.86
C ARG A 203 33.86 8.48 19.98
N HIS A 204 34.54 8.52 21.11
CA HIS A 204 35.63 9.47 21.34
C HIS A 204 36.82 9.20 20.42
N ARG A 205 37.10 7.93 20.13
CA ARG A 205 38.10 7.50 19.15
C ARG A 205 37.73 7.95 17.74
N GLN A 206 36.48 7.81 17.33
CA GLN A 206 36.00 8.31 16.03
C GLN A 206 36.09 9.85 15.94
N GLU A 207 35.71 10.57 16.99
CA GLU A 207 35.85 12.03 17.07
C GLU A 207 37.33 12.46 16.93
N GLN A 208 38.26 11.81 17.62
CA GLN A 208 39.70 12.09 17.49
C GLN A 208 40.23 11.81 16.07
N VAL A 209 39.80 10.71 15.44
CA VAL A 209 40.19 10.39 14.06
C VAL A 209 39.66 11.46 13.09
N MET A 210 38.42 11.93 13.27
CA MET A 210 37.83 12.99 12.46
C MET A 210 38.61 14.30 12.61
N GLN A 211 38.92 14.73 13.84
CA GLN A 211 39.72 15.93 14.10
C GLN A 211 41.12 15.85 13.48
N ARG A 212 41.76 14.67 13.55
CA ARG A 212 43.07 14.47 12.93
C ARG A 212 43.01 14.59 11.41
N GLN A 213 41.96 14.05 10.78
CA GLN A 213 41.77 14.17 9.34
C GLN A 213 41.47 15.61 8.92
N GLU A 214 40.62 16.33 9.66
CA GLU A 214 40.32 17.73 9.38
C GLU A 214 41.56 18.63 9.52
N GLY A 215 42.34 18.44 10.59
CA GLY A 215 43.62 19.15 10.78
C GLY A 215 44.59 18.92 9.62
N GLY A 216 44.75 17.67 9.19
CA GLY A 216 45.59 17.33 8.03
C GLY A 216 45.11 17.97 6.72
N ARG A 217 43.79 18.00 6.49
CA ARG A 217 43.19 18.70 5.33
C ARG A 217 43.46 20.19 5.35
N GLN A 218 43.33 20.84 6.51
CA GLN A 218 43.61 22.26 6.66
C GLN A 218 45.08 22.58 6.43
N GLN A 219 45.98 21.73 6.93
CA GLN A 219 47.43 21.91 6.77
C GLN A 219 47.84 21.79 5.30
N GLN A 220 47.32 20.78 4.58
CA GLN A 220 47.52 20.65 3.13
C GLN A 220 46.92 21.83 2.35
N ALA A 221 45.75 22.34 2.75
CA ALA A 221 45.14 23.50 2.10
C ALA A 221 45.97 24.78 2.31
N GLN A 222 46.53 24.96 3.50
CA GLN A 222 47.42 26.08 3.82
C GLN A 222 48.74 26.00 3.06
N GLU A 223 49.31 24.81 2.91
CA GLU A 223 50.52 24.59 2.11
C GLU A 223 50.27 24.84 0.62
N ARG A 224 49.14 24.37 0.07
CA ARG A 224 48.76 24.71 -1.33
C ARG A 224 48.62 26.22 -1.53
N ARG A 225 48.03 26.93 -0.57
CA ARG A 225 47.92 28.40 -0.62
C ARG A 225 49.30 29.06 -0.58
N SER A 226 50.18 28.66 0.32
CA SER A 226 51.53 29.23 0.40
C SER A 226 52.34 28.96 -0.87
N SER A 227 52.30 27.75 -1.42
CA SER A 227 52.94 27.41 -2.69
C SER A 227 52.39 28.26 -3.84
N SER A 228 51.06 28.45 -3.92
CA SER A 228 50.45 29.26 -4.99
C SER A 228 50.85 30.74 -4.92
N LEU A 229 51.02 31.27 -3.70
CA LEU A 229 51.51 32.63 -3.48
C LEU A 229 52.98 32.75 -3.89
N TRP A 230 53.82 31.78 -3.51
CA TRP A 230 55.22 31.71 -3.95
C TRP A 230 55.35 31.64 -5.47
N TYR A 231 54.60 30.77 -6.14
CA TYR A 231 54.59 30.67 -7.61
C TYR A 231 54.13 31.97 -8.27
N SER A 232 53.11 32.64 -7.71
CA SER A 232 52.60 33.91 -8.23
C SER A 232 53.62 35.04 -8.09
N LEU A 233 54.32 35.10 -6.95
CA LEU A 233 55.40 36.06 -6.71
C LEU A 233 56.57 35.82 -7.66
N MET A 234 57.01 34.56 -7.80
CA MET A 234 58.09 34.18 -8.72
C MET A 234 57.75 34.52 -10.18
N ARG A 235 56.50 34.28 -10.60
CA ARG A 235 56.05 34.60 -11.96
C ARG A 235 56.01 36.10 -12.23
N ARG A 236 55.65 36.93 -11.24
CA ARG A 236 55.74 38.40 -11.34
C ARG A 236 57.18 38.89 -11.42
N LEU A 237 58.07 38.35 -10.60
CA LEU A 237 59.50 38.68 -10.65
C LEU A 237 60.11 38.30 -12.01
N ALA A 238 59.80 37.12 -12.53
CA ALA A 238 60.25 36.69 -13.86
C ALA A 238 59.74 37.60 -14.98
N PHE A 239 58.46 38.01 -14.94
CA PHE A 239 57.92 38.97 -15.90
C PHE A 239 58.64 40.32 -15.83
N LEU A 240 58.91 40.82 -14.61
CA LEU A 240 59.64 42.07 -14.43
C LEU A 240 61.07 41.98 -14.98
N CYS A 241 61.77 40.87 -14.75
CA CYS A 241 63.08 40.61 -15.35
C CYS A 241 63.03 40.58 -16.88
N ILE A 242 62.03 39.93 -17.49
CA ILE A 242 61.88 39.88 -18.95
C ILE A 242 61.63 41.28 -19.51
N VAL A 243 60.76 42.07 -18.86
CA VAL A 243 60.50 43.47 -19.28
C VAL A 243 61.76 44.32 -19.14
N CYS A 244 62.53 44.17 -18.06
CA CYS A 244 63.82 44.84 -17.89
C CYS A 244 64.83 44.44 -18.98
N MET A 245 64.94 43.16 -19.33
CA MET A 245 65.82 42.70 -20.41
C MET A 245 65.41 43.28 -21.76
N LEU A 246 64.11 43.26 -22.09
CA LEU A 246 63.62 43.86 -23.33
C LEU A 246 63.86 45.37 -23.37
N PHE A 247 63.67 46.07 -22.25
CA PHE A 247 63.96 47.50 -22.15
C PHE A 247 65.46 47.79 -22.39
N SER A 248 66.37 47.02 -21.77
CA SER A 248 67.81 47.12 -22.03
C SER A 248 68.18 46.82 -23.49
N ILE A 249 67.53 45.85 -24.14
CA ILE A 249 67.78 45.56 -25.55
C ILE A 249 67.30 46.72 -26.43
N THR A 250 66.14 47.30 -26.15
CA THR A 250 65.62 48.44 -26.93
C THR A 250 66.46 49.70 -26.79
N THR A 251 67.02 49.98 -25.59
CA THR A 251 67.92 51.13 -25.41
C THR A 251 69.27 50.92 -26.10
N CYS A 252 69.81 49.70 -26.09
CA CYS A 252 70.99 49.34 -26.89
C CYS A 252 70.71 49.41 -28.41
N SER A 253 69.52 48.98 -28.85
CA SER A 253 69.14 49.04 -30.27
C SER A 253 68.92 50.47 -30.75
N TRP A 254 68.42 51.38 -29.91
CA TRP A 254 68.30 52.79 -30.28
C TRP A 254 69.66 53.50 -30.31
N SER A 255 70.58 53.17 -29.39
CA SER A 255 71.94 53.73 -29.42
C SER A 255 72.73 53.29 -30.64
N THR A 256 72.48 52.08 -31.15
CA THR A 256 73.10 51.59 -32.40
C THR A 256 72.41 52.16 -33.63
N PHE A 257 71.08 52.35 -33.60
CA PHE A 257 70.34 52.99 -34.70
C PHE A 257 70.67 54.48 -34.86
N THR A 258 70.85 55.25 -33.78
CA THR A 258 71.23 56.66 -33.87
C THR A 258 72.63 56.85 -34.44
N LEU A 259 73.59 55.98 -34.07
CA LEU A 259 74.91 55.95 -34.69
C LEU A 259 74.83 55.62 -36.19
N ALA A 260 74.02 54.64 -36.58
CA ALA A 260 73.88 54.26 -37.99
C ALA A 260 73.23 55.35 -38.87
N VAL A 261 72.21 56.07 -38.37
CA VAL A 261 71.55 57.15 -39.11
C VAL A 261 72.45 58.39 -39.22
N LEU A 262 73.29 58.68 -38.21
CA LEU A 262 74.30 59.74 -38.31
C LEU A 262 75.38 59.42 -39.36
N VAL A 263 75.83 58.17 -39.43
CA VAL A 263 76.83 57.76 -40.43
C VAL A 263 76.26 57.78 -41.86
N LEU A 264 75.01 57.34 -42.04
CA LEU A 264 74.35 57.37 -43.35
C LEU A 264 73.94 58.79 -43.79
N GLY A 265 73.58 59.66 -42.85
CA GLY A 265 73.26 61.07 -43.13
C GLY A 265 74.48 61.86 -43.61
N PHE A 266 75.68 61.58 -43.07
CA PHE A 266 76.91 62.22 -43.53
C PHE A 266 77.36 61.73 -44.91
N ALA A 267 77.02 60.50 -45.31
CA ALA A 267 77.40 59.95 -46.63
C ALA A 267 76.56 60.51 -47.80
N LEU A 268 75.42 61.16 -47.55
CA LEU A 268 74.54 61.73 -48.57
C LEU A 268 74.77 63.24 -48.83
N LEU A 269 75.78 63.85 -48.22
CA LEU A 269 76.12 65.27 -48.39
C LEU A 269 77.47 65.53 -49.08
N TRP A 270 78.03 64.54 -49.78
CA TRP A 270 79.22 64.68 -50.63
C TRP A 270 78.94 64.17 -52.04
#